data_AF-A0AAQ1ZJC4-F1
#
_entry.id   AF-A0AAQ1ZJC4-F1
#
_cell.length_a   1.000
_cell.length_b   1.000
_cell.length_c   1.000
_cell.angle_alpha   90.00
_cell.angle_beta   90.00
_cell.angle_gamma   90.00
#
_symmetry.space_group_name_H-M   'P 1'
#
loop_
_entity.id
_entity.type
_entity.pdbx_description
1 polymer ?
#
loop_
_entity_poly.entity_id
_entity_poly.type
_entity_poly.pdbx_seq_one_letter_code
_entity_poly.pdbx_strand_id
1 'polypeptide(L)' 'MQVITTREFRANQKKYFDLAENETVFIARKNARPIVLNVADDDDFLSKKELLAIQKGLEDIKSGRTTKIKDINNIWDSIL' A
#
# COMPACT_ATOMS: atom_id res chain seq x y z
N MET A 1 11.15 12.93 8.99
CA MET A 1 11.48 11.48 8.99
C MET A 1 12.41 11.20 10.15
N GLN A 2 12.02 10.33 11.08
CA GLN A 2 12.84 9.93 12.24
C GLN A 2 13.09 8.42 12.26
N VAL A 3 14.26 8.00 12.74
CA VAL A 3 14.62 6.59 12.94
C VAL A 3 14.87 6.36 14.43
N ILE A 4 14.09 5.47 15.04
CA ILE A 4 14.12 5.18 16.48
C ILE A 4 14.35 3.70 16.74
N THR A 5 14.83 3.37 17.94
CA THR A 5 14.99 1.96 18.33
C THR A 5 13.68 1.38 18.84
N THR A 6 13.53 0.05 18.77
CA THR A 6 12.39 -0.61 19.44
C THR A 6 12.32 -0.37 20.96
N ARG A 7 13.45 -0.09 21.63
CA ARG A 7 13.47 0.22 23.07
C ARG A 7 12.87 1.60 23.33
N GLU A 8 13.31 2.58 22.55
CA GLU A 8 12.83 3.95 22.61
C GLU A 8 11.34 4.05 22.28
N PHE A 9 10.89 3.34 21.23
CA PHE A 9 9.48 3.28 20.87
C PHE A 9 8.62 2.74 22.02
N ARG A 10 9.03 1.63 22.66
CA ARG A 10 8.30 1.05 23.80
C ARG A 10 8.20 1.99 24.99
N ALA A 11 9.26 2.77 25.27
CA ALA A 11 9.28 3.70 26.39
C ALA A 11 8.42 4.95 26.15
N ASN A 12 8.21 5.36 24.90
CA ASN A 12 7.54 6.62 24.55
C ASN A 12 6.47 6.45 23.46
N GLN A 13 5.66 5.39 23.52
CA GLN A 13 4.71 5.05 22.45
C GLN A 13 3.80 6.22 22.05
N LYS A 14 3.17 6.88 23.04
CA LYS A 14 2.27 8.01 22.79
C LYS A 14 2.95 9.13 22.00
N LYS A 15 4.17 9.51 22.37
CA LYS A 15 4.96 10.54 21.67
C LYS A 15 5.13 10.19 20.20
N TYR A 16 5.42 8.94 19.86
CA TYR A 16 5.64 8.53 18.48
C TYR A 16 4.36 8.33 17.69
N PHE A 17 3.22 8.06 18.34
CA PHE A 17 1.91 8.13 17.68
C PHE A 17 1.55 9.58 17.33
N ASP A 18 1.67 10.49 18.30
CA ASP A 18 1.43 11.93 18.07
C ASP A 18 2.37 12.48 16.98
N LEU A 19 3.62 12.00 16.93
CA LEU A 19 4.59 12.36 15.88
C LEU A 19 4.23 11.77 14.51
N ALA A 20 3.72 10.54 14.47
CA ALA A 20 3.36 9.84 13.24
C ALA A 20 2.17 10.48 12.50
N GLU A 21 1.39 11.35 13.16
CA GLU A 21 0.38 12.20 12.52
C GLU A 21 1.00 13.23 11.57
N ASN A 22 2.24 13.65 11.81
CA ASN A 22 2.88 14.75 11.09
C ASN A 22 4.10 14.29 10.27
N GLU A 23 4.77 13.20 10.66
CA GLU A 23 5.92 12.68 9.93
C GLU A 23 6.10 11.15 10.04
N THR A 24 6.68 10.54 9.03
CA THR A 24 7.00 9.10 9.04
C THR A 24 8.08 8.76 10.07
N VAL A 25 7.81 7.75 10.90
CA VAL A 25 8.75 7.21 11.90
C VAL A 25 9.16 5.78 11.52
N PHE A 26 10.46 5.51 11.50
CA PHE A 26 11.04 4.19 11.27
C PHE A 26 11.51 3.57 12.59
N ILE A 27 10.99 2.40 12.92
CA ILE A 27 11.37 1.65 14.12
C ILE A 27 12.40 0.60 13.71
N ALA A 28 13.68 0.88 13.98
CA ALA A 28 14.80 -0.01 13.73
C ALA A 28 14.78 -1.21 14.71
N ARG A 29 14.90 -2.42 14.14
CA ARG A 29 14.86 -3.68 14.87
C ARG A 29 16.20 -4.41 14.78
N LYS A 30 16.65 -5.00 15.89
CA LYS A 30 17.81 -5.89 15.87
C LYS A 30 17.46 -7.14 15.07
N ASN A 31 18.28 -7.46 14.07
CA ASN A 31 18.15 -8.67 13.23
C ASN A 31 16.80 -8.81 12.50
N ALA A 32 16.09 -7.72 12.24
CA ALA A 32 14.83 -7.74 11.51
C ALA A 32 14.66 -6.45 10.71
N ARG A 33 13.75 -6.49 9.72
CA ARG A 33 13.41 -5.30 8.92
C ARG A 33 12.78 -4.21 9.80
N PRO A 34 13.07 -2.92 9.55
CA PRO A 34 12.40 -1.82 10.23
C PRO A 34 10.88 -1.84 10.03
N ILE A 35 10.14 -1.31 10.99
CA ILE A 35 8.70 -1.06 10.87
C ILE A 35 8.51 0.42 10.55
N VAL A 36 7.62 0.73 9.60
CA VAL A 36 7.18 2.10 9.34
C VAL A 36 5.93 2.37 10.17
N LEU A 37 5.94 3.50 10.89
CA LEU A 37 4.79 4.03 11.59
C LEU A 37 4.38 5.34 10.91
N ASN A 38 3.18 5.31 10.32
CA ASN A 38 2.46 6.44 9.76
C ASN A 38 0.98 6.29 10.18
N VAL A 39 0.26 7.39 10.19
CA VAL A 39 -1.20 7.33 10.27
C VAL A 39 -1.72 6.70 8.99
N ALA A 40 -2.69 5.81 9.15
CA ALA A 40 -3.47 5.30 8.05
C ALA A 40 -4.33 6.44 7.49
N ASP A 41 -4.00 6.95 6.30
CA ASP A 41 -4.89 7.86 5.57
C ASP A 41 -5.86 7.03 4.70
N ASP A 42 -7.07 7.53 4.47
CA ASP A 42 -8.06 6.85 3.60
C ASP A 42 -7.51 6.66 2.18
N ASP A 43 -6.58 7.52 1.73
CA ASP A 43 -5.88 7.41 0.45
C ASP A 43 -4.78 6.33 0.42
N ASP A 44 -4.27 5.89 1.58
CA ASP A 44 -3.26 4.81 1.68
C ASP A 44 -3.89 3.41 1.54
N PHE A 45 -5.22 3.31 1.63
CA PHE A 45 -5.96 2.07 1.53
C PHE A 45 -6.86 2.08 0.31
N LEU A 46 -6.81 0.99 -0.46
CA LEU A 46 -7.78 0.77 -1.52
C LEU A 46 -9.19 0.77 -0.92
N SER A 47 -10.07 1.59 -1.47
CA SER A 47 -11.48 1.56 -1.13
C SER A 47 -12.05 0.15 -1.38
N LYS A 48 -13.15 -0.20 -0.70
CA LYS A 48 -13.85 -1.47 -0.92
C LYS A 48 -14.19 -1.67 -2.41
N LYS A 49 -14.50 -0.59 -3.12
CA LYS A 49 -14.82 -0.62 -4.55
C LYS A 49 -13.60 -1.01 -5.38
N GLU A 50 -12.44 -0.45 -5.09
CA GLU A 50 -11.19 -0.74 -5.79
C GLU A 50 -10.70 -2.16 -5.51
N LEU A 51 -10.79 -2.63 -4.26
CA LEU A 51 -10.49 -4.02 -3.90
C LEU A 51 -11.35 -5.02 -4.68
N LEU A 52 -12.66 -4.76 -4.76
CA LEU A 52 -13.58 -5.60 -5.54
C LEU A 52 -13.26 -5.56 -7.04
N ALA A 53 -12.89 -4.39 -7.58
CA ALA A 53 -12.51 -4.26 -8.99
C ALA A 53 -11.24 -5.05 -9.30
N ILE A 54 -10.22 -4.99 -8.45
CA ILE A 54 -8.98 -5.78 -8.58
C ILE A 54 -9.29 -7.28 -8.49
N GLN A 55 -10.09 -7.70 -7.52
CA GLN A 55 -10.46 -9.11 -7.35
C GLN A 55 -11.19 -9.64 -8.59
N LYS A 56 -12.15 -8.88 -9.11
CA LYS A 56 -12.83 -9.22 -10.36
C LYS A 56 -11.85 -9.32 -11.53
N GLY A 57 -10.93 -8.36 -11.66
CA GLY A 57 -9.89 -8.40 -12.69
C GLY A 57 -9.02 -9.65 -12.63
N LEU A 58 -8.62 -10.09 -11.43
CA LEU A 58 -7.85 -11.32 -11.23
C LEU A 58 -8.66 -12.57 -11.63
N GLU A 59 -9.95 -12.62 -11.31
CA GLU A 59 -10.85 -13.69 -11.74
C GLU A 59 -11.06 -13.70 -13.26
N ASP A 60 -11.19 -12.53 -13.87
CA ASP A 60 -11.31 -12.37 -15.33
C ASP A 60 -10.05 -12.87 -16.04
N ILE A 61 -8.85 -12.56 -15.52
CA ILE A 61 -7.58 -13.12 -16.03
C ILE A 61 -7.57 -14.64 -15.91
N LYS A 62 -7.89 -15.18 -14.73
CA LYS A 62 -7.87 -16.63 -14.49
C LYS A 62 -8.85 -17.40 -15.37
N SER A 63 -10.00 -16.79 -15.65
CA SER A 63 -11.05 -17.38 -16.50
C SER A 63 -10.88 -17.09 -17.98
N GLY A 64 -9.83 -16.35 -18.38
CA GLY A 64 -9.58 -15.99 -19.77
C GLY A 64 -10.53 -14.94 -20.34
N ARG A 65 -11.31 -14.25 -19.49
CA ARG A 65 -12.15 -13.10 -19.85
C ARG A 65 -11.31 -11.84 -20.03
N THR A 66 -10.28 -11.94 -20.87
CA THR A 66 -9.31 -10.87 -21.12
C THR A 66 -9.20 -10.61 -22.60
N THR A 67 -9.03 -9.34 -22.95
CA THR A 67 -8.78 -8.90 -24.31
C THR A 67 -7.30 -8.58 -24.47
N LYS A 68 -6.63 -9.22 -25.43
CA LYS A 68 -5.23 -8.90 -25.75
C LYS A 68 -5.19 -7.66 -26.64
N ILE A 69 -4.53 -6.62 -26.16
CA ILE A 69 -4.26 -5.42 -26.95
C ILE A 69 -3.13 -5.72 -27.95
N LYS A 70 -3.42 -5.55 -29.24
CA LYS A 70 -2.45 -5.80 -30.32
C LYS A 70 -1.55 -4.59 -30.58
N ASP A 71 -2.10 -3.39 -30.48
CA ASP A 71 -1.38 -2.12 -30.63
C ASP A 71 -1.74 -1.20 -29.47
N ILE A 72 -0.73 -0.75 -28.73
CA ILE A 72 -0.92 0.15 -27.59
C ILE A 72 -1.28 1.58 -28.04
N ASN A 73 -0.91 1.95 -29.27
CA ASN A 73 -1.26 3.25 -29.85
C ASN A 73 -2.67 3.25 -30.46
N ASN A 74 -3.26 2.07 -30.67
CA ASN A 74 -4.65 1.92 -31.10
C ASN A 74 -5.35 0.79 -30.33
N ILE A 75 -5.59 1.04 -29.04
CA ILE A 75 -6.24 0.06 -28.16
C ILE A 75 -7.67 -0.27 -28.58
N TRP A 76 -8.35 0.68 -29.25
CA TRP A 76 -9.76 0.58 -29.65
C TRP A 76 -10.00 -0.59 -30.60
N ASP A 77 -9.09 -0.83 -31.55
CA ASP A 77 -9.16 -1.97 -32.48
C ASP A 77 -9.22 -3.34 -31.78
N SER A 78 -8.74 -3.42 -30.54
CA SER A 78 -8.73 -4.66 -29.78
C SER A 78 -9.92 -4.79 -28.84
N ILE A 79 -10.53 -3.68 -28.38
CA ILE A 79 -11.54 -3.67 -27.30
C ILE A 79 -12.97 -3.29 -27.75
N LEU A 80 -13.14 -2.86 -29.01
CA LEU A 80 -14.44 -2.68 -29.67
C LEU A 80 -14.80 -3.94 -30.47
#